data_AF-A0A444Y5X1-F1
#
_entry.id   AF-A0A444Y5X1-F1
#
_cell.length_a   1.000
_cell.length_b   1.000
_cell.length_c   1.000
_cell.angle_alpha   90.00
_cell.angle_beta   90.00
_cell.angle_gamma   90.00
#
_symmetry.space_group_name_H-M   'P 1'
#
loop_
_entity.id
_entity.type
_entity.pdbx_description
1 polymer ?
#
loop_
_entity_poly.entity_id
_entity_poly.type
_entity_poly.pdbx_seq_one_letter_code
_entity_poly.pdbx_strand_id
1 'polypeptide(L)'
;MQVSLLYWKAFELSALGPLAETCLVKSLIPNYLGSNLRTCHNEFIPKIIFKEDFRTKVHGGYFDQYGIIRDIIQNHLLQVLCLVAMERPVSLNPEHIRDERVKVLESVVPIGDNEVVLGQYEGYRDDPTVPDDSNTPTFAAVILCIHNEKWKGVPFILKAGMALNSRKTEIRVQFKDVPDDIFKDVPHEIFLKFSGQKHRRNGFRICLQPLETIYMKLMYKLGNLKMSTYQSEQELSYRRGKKGLPFRMLMRISFSTRMIGGDQQQFLRRDELEASWKIFTPILHIIDRGEFKPLPYEAYGKDNCCEKRAMLKHPLL
;
A
#
# COMPACT_ATOMS: atom_id res chain seq x y z
N MET A 1 34.18 -24.17 20.14
CA MET A 1 33.14 -24.44 19.12
C MET A 1 31.96 -23.47 19.29
N GLN A 2 32.26 -22.16 19.30
CA GLN A 2 31.36 -21.09 19.79
C GLN A 2 31.28 -19.91 18.81
N VAL A 3 31.69 -20.15 17.56
CA VAL A 3 31.72 -19.16 16.47
C VAL A 3 30.51 -19.36 15.52
N SER A 4 29.80 -20.49 15.62
CA SER A 4 28.60 -20.75 14.84
C SER A 4 27.34 -20.04 15.35
N LEU A 5 27.22 -19.72 16.65
CA LEU A 5 25.98 -19.12 17.20
C LEU A 5 25.80 -17.62 16.86
N LEU A 6 26.87 -16.89 16.55
CA LEU A 6 26.81 -15.46 16.22
C LEU A 6 26.35 -15.20 14.77
N TYR A 7 26.64 -16.13 13.85
CA TYR A 7 26.21 -15.99 12.45
C TYR A 7 24.70 -16.22 12.26
N TRP A 8 24.03 -16.93 13.18
CA TRP A 8 22.61 -17.26 13.04
C TRP A 8 21.66 -16.14 13.51
N LYS A 9 22.05 -15.29 14.46
CA LYS A 9 21.23 -14.13 14.88
C LYS A 9 21.17 -12.99 13.85
N ALA A 10 22.13 -12.94 12.92
CA ALA A 10 22.14 -11.91 11.88
C ALA A 10 21.10 -12.16 10.77
N PHE A 11 20.65 -13.41 10.59
CA PHE A 11 19.62 -13.79 9.63
C PHE A 11 18.18 -13.49 10.12
N GLU A 12 18.02 -13.15 11.41
CA GLU A 12 16.71 -12.85 12.02
C GLU A 12 16.28 -11.38 11.88
N LEU A 13 17.10 -10.52 11.26
CA LEU A 13 16.84 -9.08 11.16
C LEU A 13 16.84 -8.62 9.71
N SER A 14 15.79 -8.96 8.97
CA SER A 14 15.46 -8.17 7.78
C SER A 14 14.86 -6.85 8.25
N ALA A 15 15.54 -5.74 7.94
CA ALA A 15 14.99 -4.41 8.17
C ALA A 15 13.61 -4.30 7.54
N LEU A 16 12.64 -3.70 8.23
CA LEU A 16 11.45 -3.22 7.55
C LEU A 16 11.92 -2.31 6.42
N GLY A 17 11.49 -2.59 5.19
CA GLY A 17 11.96 -1.83 4.04
C GLY A 17 11.63 -0.33 4.15
N PRO A 18 12.23 0.52 3.28
CA PRO A 18 12.34 1.96 3.53
C PRO A 18 11.01 2.71 3.74
N LEU A 19 9.89 2.15 3.31
CA LEU A 19 8.56 2.75 3.49
C LEU A 19 8.05 2.65 4.94
N ALA A 20 8.35 1.56 5.64
CA ALA A 20 7.89 1.35 7.01
C ALA A 20 8.62 2.24 8.04
N GLU A 21 9.78 2.78 7.66
CA GLU A 21 10.51 3.73 8.51
C GLU A 21 10.11 5.21 8.27
N THR A 22 9.17 5.50 7.37
CA THR A 22 8.65 6.87 7.20
C THR A 22 7.98 7.36 8.48
N CYS A 23 8.06 8.66 8.76
CA CYS A 23 7.48 9.26 9.97
C CYS A 23 5.96 9.03 10.04
N LEU A 24 5.30 9.05 8.89
CA LEU A 24 3.85 8.82 8.78
C LEU A 24 3.46 7.36 8.97
N VAL A 25 4.25 6.39 8.52
CA VAL A 25 3.98 4.99 8.86
C VAL A 25 4.19 4.73 10.35
N LYS A 26 5.24 5.32 10.95
CA LYS A 26 5.48 5.23 12.40
C LYS A 26 4.36 5.88 13.22
N SER A 27 3.69 6.90 12.69
CA SER A 27 2.56 7.55 13.38
C SER A 27 1.26 6.74 13.33
N LEU A 28 1.17 5.68 12.52
CA LEU A 28 0.01 4.78 12.50
C LEU A 28 -0.19 4.04 13.83
N ILE A 29 0.91 3.65 14.48
CA ILE A 29 0.91 2.94 15.76
C ILE A 29 0.32 3.81 16.88
N PRO A 30 0.84 5.03 17.18
CA PRO A 30 0.32 5.87 18.26
C PRO A 30 -1.06 6.48 17.94
N ASN A 31 -1.37 6.79 16.68
CA ASN A 31 -2.69 7.30 16.30
C ASN A 31 -3.75 6.20 16.21
N TYR A 32 -3.33 4.94 16.33
CA TYR A 32 -4.15 3.75 16.41
C TYR A 32 -5.32 3.78 15.41
N LEU A 33 -5.00 4.03 14.13
CA LEU A 33 -5.98 4.16 13.04
C LEU A 33 -6.95 2.96 13.01
N GLY A 34 -6.45 1.79 13.41
CA GLY A 34 -7.21 0.55 13.56
C GLY A 34 -8.39 0.59 14.56
N SER A 35 -8.33 1.31 15.70
CA SER A 35 -9.51 1.41 16.60
C SER A 35 -10.58 2.31 16.02
N ASN A 36 -10.18 3.42 15.42
CA ASN A 36 -11.13 4.43 14.94
C ASN A 36 -11.87 3.92 13.69
N LEU A 37 -11.25 3.02 12.93
CA LEU A 37 -11.90 2.29 11.83
C LEU A 37 -12.74 1.09 12.29
N ARG A 38 -12.57 0.60 13.54
CA ARG A 38 -13.28 -0.58 14.08
C ARG A 38 -14.79 -0.39 14.09
N THR A 39 -15.27 0.82 14.38
CA THR A 39 -16.70 1.12 14.50
C THR A 39 -17.43 1.07 13.16
N CYS A 40 -16.74 1.28 12.03
CA CYS A 40 -17.36 1.37 10.70
C CYS A 40 -16.69 0.44 9.66
N HIS A 41 -16.12 -0.71 10.08
CA HIS A 41 -15.30 -1.58 9.24
C HIS A 41 -15.94 -1.95 7.88
N ASN A 42 -17.25 -2.19 7.84
CA ASN A 42 -17.98 -2.49 6.60
C ASN A 42 -18.18 -1.29 5.68
N GLU A 43 -17.72 -0.10 6.05
CA GLU A 43 -17.85 1.13 5.28
C GLU A 43 -16.53 1.56 4.65
N PHE A 44 -15.44 0.79 4.77
CA PHE A 44 -14.14 1.21 4.25
C PHE A 44 -13.62 0.32 3.14
N ILE A 45 -12.86 0.92 2.22
CA ILE A 45 -12.06 0.22 1.22
C ILE A 45 -10.62 0.76 1.30
N PRO A 46 -9.73 0.07 2.04
CA PRO A 46 -8.32 0.43 2.13
C PRO A 46 -7.59 0.14 0.81
N LYS A 47 -6.83 1.12 0.33
CA LYS A 47 -5.98 1.03 -0.85
C LYS A 47 -4.57 1.48 -0.49
N ILE A 48 -3.58 0.64 -0.69
CA ILE A 48 -2.16 0.97 -0.49
C ILE A 48 -1.52 0.98 -1.87
N ILE A 49 -0.98 2.13 -2.25
CA ILE A 49 -0.56 2.41 -3.62
C ILE A 49 0.91 2.83 -3.60
N PHE A 50 1.70 2.16 -4.43
CA PHE A 50 3.07 2.50 -4.77
C PHE A 50 3.18 2.71 -6.27
N LYS A 51 3.67 3.88 -6.68
CA LYS A 51 3.90 4.25 -8.06
C LYS A 51 5.27 4.86 -8.20
N GLU A 52 6.00 4.44 -9.22
CA GLU A 52 7.24 5.07 -9.64
C GLU A 52 7.11 5.59 -11.08
N ASP A 53 7.67 6.77 -11.32
CA ASP A 53 7.69 7.48 -12.61
C ASP A 53 9.00 7.23 -13.38
N PHE A 54 9.65 6.10 -13.12
CA PHE A 54 10.81 5.66 -13.89
C PHE A 54 10.67 4.20 -14.31
N ARG A 55 11.30 3.88 -15.44
CA ARG A 55 11.50 2.51 -15.94
C ARG A 55 12.64 1.85 -15.16
N THR A 56 12.72 0.52 -15.19
CA THR A 56 13.85 -0.25 -14.63
C THR A 56 15.12 0.01 -15.45
N LYS A 57 15.76 1.17 -15.28
CA LYS A 57 16.97 1.53 -16.06
C LYS A 57 18.17 0.71 -15.57
N VAL A 58 19.00 0.23 -16.50
CA VAL A 58 20.34 -0.41 -16.31
C VAL A 58 20.35 -1.67 -15.42
N HIS A 59 19.21 -2.01 -14.80
CA HIS A 59 19.02 -3.13 -13.88
C HIS A 59 17.77 -3.93 -14.27
N GLY A 60 17.33 -3.83 -15.54
CA GLY A 60 16.17 -4.54 -16.07
C GLY A 60 16.28 -6.05 -15.81
N GLY A 61 17.43 -6.64 -16.16
CA GLY A 61 17.71 -8.06 -15.91
C GLY A 61 17.80 -8.46 -14.44
N TYR A 62 18.19 -7.55 -13.54
CA TYR A 62 18.12 -7.83 -12.10
C TYR A 62 16.67 -7.82 -11.62
N PHE A 63 15.88 -6.82 -12.05
CA PHE A 63 14.45 -6.76 -11.72
C PHE A 63 13.67 -7.94 -12.30
N ASP A 64 14.07 -8.44 -13.47
CA ASP A 64 13.44 -9.57 -14.16
C ASP A 64 13.42 -10.85 -13.33
N GLN A 65 14.42 -11.07 -12.48
CA GLN A 65 14.51 -12.26 -11.63
C GLN A 65 13.46 -12.29 -10.49
N TYR A 66 12.90 -11.13 -10.12
CA TYR A 66 12.04 -11.02 -8.94
C TYR A 66 10.65 -10.46 -9.26
N GLY A 67 10.58 -9.41 -10.09
CA GLY A 67 9.36 -8.70 -10.45
C GLY A 67 8.75 -7.87 -9.32
N ILE A 68 7.72 -7.09 -9.66
CA ILE A 68 7.16 -6.06 -8.76
C ILE A 68 6.52 -6.63 -7.49
N ILE A 69 6.01 -7.87 -7.54
CA ILE A 69 5.36 -8.50 -6.39
C ILE A 69 6.39 -8.78 -5.30
N ARG A 70 7.52 -9.40 -5.65
CA ARG A 70 8.60 -9.71 -4.70
C ARG A 70 9.35 -8.45 -4.27
N ASP A 71 9.53 -7.49 -5.18
CA ASP A 71 10.29 -6.27 -4.92
C ASP A 71 9.57 -5.30 -3.97
N ILE A 72 8.24 -5.11 -4.13
CA ILE A 72 7.49 -4.05 -3.44
C ILE A 72 6.26 -4.56 -2.66
N ILE A 73 5.49 -5.49 -3.23
CA ILE A 73 4.19 -5.88 -2.62
C ILE A 73 4.40 -6.77 -1.40
N GLN A 74 5.16 -7.86 -1.56
CA GLN A 74 5.38 -8.89 -0.54
C GLN A 74 6.07 -8.31 0.70
N ASN A 75 6.95 -7.33 0.53
CA ASN A 75 7.67 -6.68 1.62
C ASN A 75 6.97 -5.39 2.08
N HIS A 76 7.02 -4.30 1.31
CA HIS A 76 6.71 -2.96 1.79
C HIS A 76 5.22 -2.75 1.95
N LEU A 77 4.43 -3.09 0.93
CA LEU A 77 2.98 -2.86 0.98
C LEU A 77 2.31 -3.77 2.00
N LEU A 78 2.77 -5.00 2.11
CA LEU A 78 2.26 -5.93 3.11
C LEU A 78 2.57 -5.47 4.53
N GLN A 79 3.76 -4.90 4.79
CA GLN A 79 4.07 -4.34 6.11
C GLN A 79 3.20 -3.13 6.45
N VAL A 80 2.95 -2.26 5.48
CA VAL A 80 1.99 -1.14 5.67
C VAL A 80 0.58 -1.68 5.93
N LEU A 81 0.16 -2.73 5.22
CA LEU A 81 -1.12 -3.39 5.46
C LEU A 81 -1.21 -3.92 6.89
N CYS A 82 -0.20 -4.61 7.40
CA CYS A 82 -0.20 -5.12 8.76
C CYS A 82 -0.38 -4.00 9.79
N LEU A 83 0.31 -2.86 9.61
CA LEU A 83 0.18 -1.72 10.51
C LEU A 83 -1.20 -1.04 10.44
N VAL A 84 -1.84 -1.04 9.28
CA VAL A 84 -3.22 -0.54 9.11
C VAL A 84 -4.25 -1.50 9.71
N ALA A 85 -4.03 -2.81 9.56
CA ALA A 85 -5.01 -3.84 9.87
C ALA A 85 -4.93 -4.38 11.31
N MET A 86 -3.76 -4.33 11.96
CA MET A 86 -3.52 -4.95 13.27
C MET A 86 -4.48 -4.51 14.36
N GLU A 87 -4.67 -5.37 15.36
CA GLU A 87 -5.38 -5.04 16.59
C GLU A 87 -4.45 -4.30 17.56
N ARG A 88 -4.97 -4.00 18.76
CA ARG A 88 -4.27 -3.12 19.70
C ARG A 88 -3.25 -3.99 20.39
N PRO A 89 -1.94 -3.74 20.20
CA PRO A 89 -0.95 -4.52 20.91
C PRO A 89 -1.12 -4.28 22.41
N VAL A 90 -0.88 -5.33 23.19
CA VAL A 90 -1.01 -5.31 24.66
C VAL A 90 -0.16 -4.18 25.28
N SER A 91 1.01 -3.91 24.69
CA SER A 91 1.84 -2.76 25.03
C SER A 91 2.70 -2.34 23.83
N LEU A 92 3.51 -1.29 24.00
CA LEU A 92 4.50 -0.88 23.02
C LEU A 92 5.77 -1.76 23.02
N ASN A 93 5.75 -2.94 23.66
CA ASN A 93 6.85 -3.88 23.56
C ASN A 93 7.01 -4.34 22.09
N PRO A 94 8.23 -4.33 21.53
CA PRO A 94 8.52 -4.85 20.20
C PRO A 94 7.89 -6.19 19.84
N GLU A 95 7.81 -7.13 20.79
CA GLU A 95 7.20 -8.45 20.56
C GLU A 95 5.68 -8.35 20.42
N HIS A 96 5.00 -7.61 21.31
CA HIS A 96 3.54 -7.45 21.24
C HIS A 96 3.07 -6.79 19.94
N ILE A 97 3.87 -5.87 19.37
CA ILE A 97 3.56 -5.27 18.07
C ILE A 97 3.77 -6.28 16.93
N ARG A 98 4.82 -7.11 17.02
CA ARG A 98 5.09 -8.18 16.04
C ARG A 98 4.02 -9.25 16.07
N ASP A 99 3.57 -9.66 17.25
CA ASP A 99 2.51 -10.67 17.40
C ASP A 99 1.21 -10.24 16.70
N GLU A 100 0.81 -8.97 16.83
CA GLU A 100 -0.38 -8.46 16.14
C GLU A 100 -0.19 -8.35 14.62
N ARG A 101 1.04 -8.10 14.13
CA ARG A 101 1.35 -8.12 12.69
C ARG A 101 1.30 -9.54 12.12
N VAL A 102 1.87 -10.53 12.83
CA VAL A 102 1.81 -11.95 12.45
C VAL A 102 0.36 -12.42 12.38
N LYS A 103 -0.44 -12.10 13.41
CA LYS A 103 -1.86 -12.46 13.46
C LYS A 103 -2.65 -11.96 12.25
N VAL A 104 -2.35 -10.75 11.76
CA VAL A 104 -2.94 -10.23 10.52
C VAL A 104 -2.53 -11.10 9.34
N LEU A 105 -1.24 -11.39 9.17
CA LEU A 105 -0.72 -12.17 8.06
C LEU A 105 -1.31 -13.59 8.01
N GLU A 106 -1.40 -14.25 9.16
CA GLU A 106 -2.02 -15.57 9.29
C GLU A 106 -3.53 -15.57 8.98
N SER A 107 -4.17 -14.40 9.11
CA SER A 107 -5.58 -14.22 8.75
C SER A 107 -5.78 -13.89 7.28
N VAL A 108 -4.73 -13.65 6.48
CA VAL A 108 -4.87 -13.34 5.05
C VAL A 108 -5.18 -14.63 4.28
N VAL A 109 -6.26 -14.62 3.51
CA VAL A 109 -6.59 -15.72 2.59
C VAL A 109 -5.57 -15.74 1.44
N PRO A 110 -4.99 -16.90 1.09
CA PRO A 110 -4.11 -17.02 -0.07
C PRO A 110 -4.78 -16.51 -1.35
N ILE A 111 -4.00 -15.82 -2.18
CA ILE A 111 -4.51 -15.07 -3.33
C ILE A 111 -4.84 -16.02 -4.49
N GLY A 112 -6.03 -15.88 -5.07
CA GLY A 112 -6.42 -16.53 -6.31
C GLY A 112 -6.21 -15.66 -7.56
N ASP A 113 -6.24 -16.27 -8.74
CA ASP A 113 -5.99 -15.61 -10.03
C ASP A 113 -6.95 -14.44 -10.33
N ASN A 114 -8.17 -14.53 -9.82
CA ASN A 114 -9.21 -13.50 -10.01
C ASN A 114 -8.93 -12.22 -9.20
N GLU A 115 -8.15 -12.33 -8.14
CA GLU A 115 -7.82 -11.22 -7.21
C GLU A 115 -6.55 -10.48 -7.63
N VAL A 116 -5.93 -10.91 -8.74
CA VAL A 116 -4.69 -10.34 -9.26
C VAL A 116 -4.89 -9.78 -10.66
N VAL A 117 -4.28 -8.62 -10.88
CA VAL A 117 -4.08 -8.04 -12.21
C VAL A 117 -2.60 -7.71 -12.35
N LEU A 118 -1.97 -8.31 -13.35
CA LEU A 118 -0.58 -8.07 -13.70
C LEU A 118 -0.50 -7.19 -14.93
N GLY A 119 0.54 -6.35 -14.97
CA GLY A 119 0.88 -5.56 -16.13
C GLY A 119 2.38 -5.53 -16.39
N GLN A 120 2.74 -5.34 -17.65
CA GLN A 120 4.11 -5.09 -18.10
C GLN A 120 4.10 -3.85 -18.99
N TYR A 121 4.95 -2.86 -18.72
CA TYR A 121 4.96 -1.65 -19.54
C TYR A 121 5.57 -1.92 -20.91
N GLU A 122 5.05 -1.21 -21.92
CA GLU A 122 5.59 -1.28 -23.28
C GLU A 122 7.04 -0.74 -23.32
N GLY A 123 7.93 -1.57 -23.87
CA GLY A 123 9.36 -1.32 -23.92
C GLY A 123 10.15 -1.79 -22.70
N TYR A 124 9.58 -2.68 -21.86
CA TYR A 124 10.36 -3.38 -20.82
C TYR A 124 11.40 -4.33 -21.44
N ARG A 125 11.00 -5.05 -22.49
CA ARG A 125 11.85 -5.99 -23.25
C ARG A 125 12.83 -5.29 -24.22
N ASP A 126 12.71 -3.98 -24.40
CA ASP A 126 13.67 -3.21 -25.19
C ASP A 126 15.01 -3.04 -24.44
N ASP A 127 15.04 -3.30 -23.12
CA ASP A 127 16.26 -3.33 -22.34
C ASP A 127 17.08 -4.59 -22.71
N PRO A 128 18.33 -4.46 -23.20
CA PRO A 128 19.13 -5.60 -23.64
C PRO A 128 19.49 -6.59 -22.52
N THR A 129 19.25 -6.22 -21.25
CA THR A 129 19.45 -7.10 -20.10
C THR A 129 18.22 -7.95 -19.77
N VAL A 130 17.09 -7.74 -20.43
CA VAL A 130 15.83 -8.45 -20.22
C VAL A 130 15.60 -9.46 -21.35
N PRO A 131 15.23 -10.72 -21.06
CA PRO A 131 14.87 -11.69 -22.09
C PRO A 131 13.66 -11.27 -22.92
N ASP A 132 13.69 -11.54 -24.23
CA ASP A 132 12.60 -11.21 -25.17
C ASP A 132 11.27 -11.90 -24.82
N ASP A 133 11.32 -13.05 -24.15
CA ASP A 133 10.17 -13.83 -23.70
C ASP A 133 9.77 -13.56 -22.23
N SER A 134 10.36 -12.54 -21.60
CA SER A 134 10.14 -12.23 -20.17
C SER A 134 8.65 -12.09 -19.83
N ASN A 135 8.21 -12.86 -18.84
CA ASN A 135 6.87 -12.80 -18.26
C ASN A 135 6.78 -11.88 -17.02
N THR A 136 7.83 -11.10 -16.73
CA THR A 136 7.96 -10.37 -15.47
C THR A 136 6.94 -9.24 -15.36
N PRO A 137 6.11 -9.20 -14.29
CA PRO A 137 5.20 -8.10 -14.07
C PRO A 137 5.94 -6.86 -13.55
N THR A 138 5.79 -5.73 -14.24
CA THR A 138 6.26 -4.40 -13.81
C THR A 138 5.17 -3.60 -13.09
N PHE A 139 3.94 -4.10 -13.13
CA PHE A 139 2.77 -3.61 -12.40
C PHE A 139 1.99 -4.80 -11.84
N ALA A 140 1.51 -4.67 -10.62
CA ALA A 140 0.58 -5.61 -10.03
C ALA A 140 -0.44 -4.89 -9.14
N ALA A 141 -1.69 -5.31 -9.26
CA ALA A 141 -2.74 -4.98 -8.32
C ALA A 141 -3.26 -6.28 -7.72
N VAL A 142 -3.27 -6.36 -6.39
CA VAL A 142 -3.66 -7.53 -5.61
C VAL A 142 -4.76 -7.13 -4.65
N ILE A 143 -5.79 -7.96 -4.56
CA ILE A 143 -6.84 -7.85 -3.56
C ILE A 143 -6.57 -8.89 -2.47
N LEU A 144 -6.49 -8.43 -1.22
CA LEU A 144 -6.31 -9.28 -0.05
C LEU A 144 -7.54 -9.18 0.84
N CYS A 145 -7.99 -10.33 1.32
CA CYS A 145 -9.06 -10.43 2.29
C CYS A 145 -8.50 -10.96 3.61
N ILE A 146 -8.73 -10.22 4.69
CA ILE A 146 -8.29 -10.57 6.04
C ILE A 146 -9.46 -11.24 6.75
N HIS A 147 -9.35 -12.53 7.01
CA HIS A 147 -10.36 -13.36 7.66
C HIS A 147 -10.29 -13.22 9.18
N ASN A 148 -10.70 -12.06 9.70
CA ASN A 148 -10.91 -11.85 11.13
C ASN A 148 -12.19 -11.04 11.36
N GLU A 149 -12.62 -10.93 12.63
CA GLU A 149 -13.87 -10.25 12.98
C GLU A 149 -13.90 -8.79 12.51
N LYS A 150 -12.75 -8.09 12.57
CA LYS A 150 -12.64 -6.68 12.24
C LYS A 150 -12.70 -6.39 10.75
N TRP A 151 -12.13 -7.24 9.90
CA TRP A 151 -11.99 -7.00 8.46
C TRP A 151 -12.83 -7.94 7.59
N LYS A 152 -13.79 -8.63 8.21
CA LYS A 152 -14.70 -9.53 7.51
C LYS A 152 -15.41 -8.80 6.36
N GLY A 153 -15.21 -9.28 5.13
CA GLY A 153 -15.84 -8.72 3.93
C GLY A 153 -15.23 -7.41 3.41
N VAL A 154 -14.11 -6.95 3.97
CA VAL A 154 -13.41 -5.74 3.53
C VAL A 154 -12.24 -6.11 2.61
N PRO A 155 -12.26 -5.70 1.32
CA PRO A 155 -11.15 -5.94 0.41
C PRO A 155 -10.04 -4.90 0.63
N PHE A 156 -8.82 -5.37 0.88
CA PHE A 156 -7.61 -4.56 0.88
C PHE A 156 -6.97 -4.58 -0.50
N ILE A 157 -6.71 -3.41 -1.08
CA ILE A 157 -6.17 -3.34 -2.43
C ILE A 157 -4.73 -2.84 -2.36
N LEU A 158 -3.80 -3.69 -2.75
CA LEU A 158 -2.40 -3.33 -2.90
C LEU A 158 -2.11 -3.07 -4.39
N LYS A 159 -1.51 -1.94 -4.71
CA LYS A 159 -1.09 -1.60 -6.08
C LYS A 159 0.36 -1.17 -6.07
N ALA A 160 1.17 -1.80 -6.91
CA ALA A 160 2.55 -1.40 -7.14
C ALA A 160 2.83 -1.38 -8.65
N GLY A 161 3.58 -0.40 -9.11
CA GLY A 161 4.08 -0.43 -10.48
C GLY A 161 5.12 0.62 -10.82
N MET A 162 5.84 0.33 -11.90
CA MET A 162 6.88 1.17 -12.48
C MET A 162 6.44 1.79 -13.80
N ALA A 163 7.18 2.80 -14.26
CA ALA A 163 6.86 3.56 -15.46
C ALA A 163 5.41 4.09 -15.48
N LEU A 164 4.91 4.53 -14.33
CA LEU A 164 3.58 5.10 -14.18
C LEU A 164 3.63 6.63 -14.37
N ASN A 165 2.46 7.26 -14.45
CA ASN A 165 2.31 8.71 -14.68
C ASN A 165 2.90 9.62 -13.59
N SER A 166 3.18 9.09 -12.40
CA SER A 166 3.62 9.87 -11.26
C SER A 166 4.30 9.00 -10.22
N ARG A 167 5.30 9.57 -9.55
CA ARG A 167 5.90 8.99 -8.36
C ARG A 167 5.05 9.28 -7.14
N LYS A 168 4.55 8.23 -6.49
CA LYS A 168 3.65 8.37 -5.34
C LYS A 168 3.62 7.11 -4.49
N THR A 169 3.75 7.27 -3.18
CA THR A 169 3.38 6.21 -2.24
C THR A 169 2.30 6.73 -1.31
N GLU A 170 1.14 6.09 -1.27
CA GLU A 170 0.02 6.51 -0.43
C GLU A 170 -0.79 5.36 0.17
N ILE A 171 -1.38 5.64 1.33
CA ILE A 171 -2.44 4.85 1.95
C ILE A 171 -3.72 5.65 1.79
N ARG A 172 -4.74 5.06 1.17
CA ARG A 172 -6.06 5.68 1.00
C ARG A 172 -7.11 4.81 1.67
N VAL A 173 -7.85 5.39 2.59
CA VAL A 173 -9.03 4.78 3.19
C VAL A 173 -10.25 5.51 2.62
N GLN A 174 -11.01 4.83 1.78
CA GLN A 174 -12.19 5.41 1.15
C GLN A 174 -13.45 4.89 1.86
N PHE A 175 -14.34 5.79 2.23
CA PHE A 175 -15.64 5.43 2.79
C PHE A 175 -16.59 4.95 1.69
N LYS A 176 -17.51 4.04 1.99
CA LYS A 176 -18.61 3.65 1.13
C LYS A 176 -19.61 4.80 1.01
N ASP A 177 -20.46 4.72 -0.01
CA ASP A 177 -21.54 5.68 -0.17
C ASP A 177 -22.53 5.52 0.99
N VAL A 178 -23.08 6.65 1.46
CA VAL A 178 -24.10 6.64 2.51
C VAL A 178 -25.39 6.05 1.90
N PRO A 179 -25.91 4.93 2.44
CA PRO A 179 -27.19 4.41 1.99
C PRO A 179 -28.29 5.46 2.27
N ASP A 180 -29.22 5.61 1.33
CA ASP A 180 -30.34 6.56 1.44
C ASP A 180 -29.94 8.02 1.72
N ASP A 181 -28.92 8.49 1.00
CA ASP A 181 -28.50 9.90 1.08
C ASP A 181 -29.65 10.87 0.75
N ILE A 182 -30.05 11.65 1.75
CA ILE A 182 -31.05 12.72 1.68
C ILE A 182 -30.61 13.90 0.81
N PHE A 183 -29.33 13.94 0.42
CA PHE A 183 -28.75 14.97 -0.46
C PHE A 183 -28.67 14.53 -1.93
N LYS A 184 -29.24 13.38 -2.31
CA LYS A 184 -29.28 12.89 -3.71
C LYS A 184 -29.82 13.92 -4.71
N ASP A 185 -30.84 14.67 -4.29
CA ASP A 185 -31.55 15.66 -5.12
C ASP A 185 -30.99 17.08 -4.99
N VAL A 186 -29.99 17.29 -4.14
CA VAL A 186 -29.37 18.61 -3.94
C VAL A 186 -28.35 18.88 -5.04
N PRO A 187 -28.44 20.01 -5.76
CA PRO A 187 -27.45 20.37 -6.76
C PRO A 187 -26.06 20.56 -6.13
N HIS A 188 -25.11 19.69 -6.49
CA HIS A 188 -23.69 19.92 -6.20
C HIS A 188 -23.15 21.01 -7.12
N GLU A 189 -23.39 22.27 -6.76
CA GLU A 189 -22.89 23.39 -7.55
C GLU A 189 -21.35 23.49 -7.50
N ILE A 190 -20.78 23.74 -8.68
CA ILE A 190 -19.42 24.20 -9.00
C ILE A 190 -18.40 23.12 -9.44
N PHE A 191 -18.43 21.86 -8.98
CA PHE A 191 -17.44 20.84 -9.46
C PHE A 191 -17.98 19.78 -10.43
N LEU A 192 -19.29 19.78 -10.72
CA LEU A 192 -19.90 18.83 -11.66
C LEU A 192 -19.53 19.07 -13.12
N LYS A 193 -19.20 20.31 -13.53
CA LYS A 193 -18.88 20.63 -14.94
C LYS A 193 -17.51 20.13 -15.43
N PHE A 194 -16.59 19.76 -14.53
CA PHE A 194 -15.23 19.36 -14.90
C PHE A 194 -14.86 17.90 -14.57
N SER A 195 -15.71 17.13 -13.88
CA SER A 195 -15.31 15.80 -13.40
C SER A 195 -16.32 14.66 -13.53
N GLY A 196 -17.56 14.91 -13.96
CA GLY A 196 -18.52 13.84 -14.33
C GLY A 196 -18.89 12.82 -13.23
N GLN A 197 -18.50 13.00 -11.96
CA GLN A 197 -18.72 12.01 -10.90
C GLN A 197 -19.90 12.38 -9.98
N LYS A 198 -20.91 11.49 -9.94
CA LYS A 198 -21.99 11.44 -8.95
C LYS A 198 -21.39 11.12 -7.56
N HIS A 199 -21.82 11.87 -6.54
CA HIS A 199 -21.59 11.65 -5.09
C HIS A 199 -20.16 11.28 -4.68
N ARG A 200 -19.43 12.23 -4.09
CA ARG A 200 -18.04 12.01 -3.74
C ARG A 200 -17.88 11.51 -2.31
N ARG A 201 -17.56 10.23 -2.17
CA ARG A 201 -17.16 9.55 -0.92
C ARG A 201 -16.17 10.38 -0.09
N ASN A 202 -16.40 10.43 1.22
CA ASN A 202 -15.39 10.88 2.18
C ASN A 202 -14.18 9.95 2.10
N GLY A 203 -13.03 10.46 2.52
CA GLY A 203 -11.81 9.67 2.43
C GLY A 203 -10.68 10.26 3.23
N PHE A 204 -9.78 9.36 3.62
CA PHE A 204 -8.51 9.71 4.24
C PHE A 204 -7.38 9.27 3.32
N ARG A 205 -6.37 10.12 3.15
CA ARG A 205 -5.23 9.84 2.28
C ARG A 205 -3.95 10.25 2.98
N ILE A 206 -3.11 9.27 3.27
CA ILE A 206 -1.77 9.47 3.84
C ILE A 206 -0.77 9.31 2.69
N CYS A 207 -0.18 10.41 2.26
CA CYS A 207 0.90 10.39 1.27
C CYS A 207 2.23 10.23 2.00
N LEU A 208 2.95 9.14 1.73
CA LEU A 208 4.28 8.88 2.29
C LEU A 208 5.37 9.54 1.43
N GLN A 209 5.20 9.51 0.11
CA GLN A 209 6.11 10.11 -0.87
C GLN A 209 5.31 10.68 -2.04
N PRO A 210 5.73 11.79 -2.68
CA PRO A 210 7.00 12.51 -2.48
C PRO A 210 7.02 13.47 -1.28
N LEU A 211 5.84 13.91 -0.82
CA LEU A 211 5.68 14.77 0.35
C LEU A 211 4.85 14.04 1.39
N GLU A 212 5.38 13.99 2.62
CA GLU A 212 4.70 13.44 3.79
C GLU A 212 3.54 14.37 4.19
N THR A 213 2.34 14.01 3.76
CA THR A 213 1.13 14.82 3.97
C THR A 213 -0.07 13.92 4.23
N ILE A 214 -0.91 14.34 5.17
CA ILE A 214 -2.21 13.73 5.44
C ILE A 214 -3.30 14.62 4.86
N TYR A 215 -4.19 14.02 4.07
CA TYR A 215 -5.38 14.69 3.53
C TYR A 215 -6.63 14.03 4.10
N MET A 216 -7.55 14.88 4.56
CA MET A 216 -8.89 14.47 4.94
C MET A 216 -9.90 15.09 4.00
N LYS A 217 -10.64 14.25 3.30
CA LYS A 217 -11.63 14.65 2.31
C LYS A 217 -13.02 14.58 2.92
N LEU A 218 -13.66 15.73 3.08
CA LEU A 218 -14.93 15.89 3.78
C LEU A 218 -15.89 16.77 2.97
N MET A 219 -17.18 16.51 3.12
CA MET A 219 -18.24 17.38 2.62
C MET A 219 -18.50 18.50 3.63
N TYR A 220 -18.66 19.74 3.16
CA TYR A 220 -19.11 20.87 3.96
C TYR A 220 -20.27 21.59 3.27
N LYS A 221 -21.12 22.21 4.08
CA LYS A 221 -22.20 23.08 3.61
C LYS A 221 -21.59 24.39 3.11
N LEU A 222 -21.95 24.82 1.91
CA LEU A 222 -21.60 26.14 1.42
C LEU A 222 -22.45 27.17 2.19
N GLY A 223 -21.86 28.28 2.63
CA GLY A 223 -22.54 29.32 3.42
C GLY A 223 -23.56 30.16 2.63
N ASN A 224 -24.20 29.59 1.61
CA ASN A 224 -25.23 30.22 0.80
C ASN A 224 -26.64 29.94 1.35
N LEU A 225 -27.62 30.69 0.85
CA LEU A 225 -29.03 30.57 1.24
C LEU A 225 -29.66 29.24 0.79
N LYS A 226 -29.11 28.59 -0.24
CA LYS A 226 -29.53 27.27 -0.69
C LYS A 226 -28.75 26.20 0.07
N MET A 227 -29.36 25.07 0.40
CA MET A 227 -28.64 23.92 0.95
C MET A 227 -27.79 23.33 -0.19
N SER A 228 -26.53 23.73 -0.33
CA SER A 228 -25.58 23.09 -1.25
C SER A 228 -24.34 22.61 -0.50
N THR A 229 -23.77 21.50 -0.98
CA THR A 229 -22.60 20.86 -0.36
C THR A 229 -21.42 20.87 -1.32
N TYR A 230 -20.23 21.14 -0.79
CA TYR A 230 -18.97 21.12 -1.52
C TYR A 230 -17.98 20.21 -0.79
N GLN A 231 -17.08 19.58 -1.54
CA GLN A 231 -16.06 18.70 -0.96
C GLN A 231 -14.72 19.42 -0.77
N SER A 232 -14.29 19.58 0.49
CA SER A 232 -12.95 20.10 0.81
C SER A 232 -11.94 18.97 0.99
N GLU A 233 -10.68 19.28 0.72
CA GLU A 233 -9.54 18.54 1.25
C GLU A 233 -8.87 19.39 2.32
N GLN A 234 -8.86 18.92 3.56
CA GLN A 234 -8.07 19.49 4.64
C GLN A 234 -6.68 18.85 4.59
N GLU A 235 -5.63 19.68 4.57
CA GLU A 235 -4.25 19.25 4.42
C GLU A 235 -3.44 19.46 5.70
N LEU A 236 -2.82 18.39 6.20
CA LEU A 236 -1.80 18.44 7.24
C LEU A 236 -0.47 17.96 6.66
N SER A 237 0.41 18.90 6.29
CA SER A 237 1.74 18.57 5.75
C SER A 237 2.81 18.63 6.84
N TYR A 238 3.58 17.55 6.98
CA TYR A 238 4.64 17.42 7.99
C TYR A 238 5.84 18.34 7.72
N ARG A 239 6.09 18.69 6.44
CA ARG A 239 7.28 19.44 6.01
C ARG A 239 7.14 20.96 6.06
N ARG A 240 5.98 21.52 6.43
CA ARG A 240 5.79 22.97 6.45
C ARG A 240 6.52 23.57 7.67
N GLY A 241 7.81 23.90 7.51
CA GLY A 241 8.56 24.77 8.43
C GLY A 241 9.85 24.23 9.05
N LYS A 242 10.23 22.96 8.85
CA LYS A 242 11.50 22.42 9.41
C LYS A 242 12.52 22.13 8.31
N LYS A 243 13.60 22.93 8.25
CA LYS A 243 14.84 22.58 7.51
C LYS A 243 15.55 21.44 8.27
N GLY A 244 15.07 20.22 8.07
CA GLY A 244 15.65 19.01 8.67
C GLY A 244 16.65 18.31 7.73
N LEU A 245 17.34 17.30 8.26
CA LEU A 245 18.18 16.39 7.47
C LEU A 245 17.37 15.75 6.33
N PRO A 246 18.02 15.42 5.19
CA PRO A 246 17.37 14.64 4.13
C PRO A 246 16.77 13.35 4.68
N PHE A 247 15.59 12.98 4.18
CA PHE A 247 14.83 11.80 4.64
C PHE A 247 15.70 10.53 4.73
N ARG A 248 16.49 10.26 3.68
CA ARG A 248 17.42 9.11 3.63
C ARG A 248 18.45 9.09 4.77
N MET A 249 18.88 10.25 5.24
CA MET A 249 19.86 10.35 6.33
C MET A 249 19.20 10.13 7.69
N LEU A 250 18.00 10.70 7.90
CA LEU A 250 17.22 10.47 9.11
C LEU A 250 16.86 8.98 9.28
N MET A 251 16.47 8.34 8.18
CA MET A 251 16.22 6.89 8.10
C MET A 251 17.44 6.10 8.59
N ARG A 252 18.60 6.33 7.97
CA ARG A 252 19.84 5.60 8.31
C ARG A 252 20.22 5.79 9.77
N ILE A 253 20.12 7.00 10.31
CA ILE A 253 20.37 7.27 11.72
C ILE A 253 19.36 6.53 12.60
N SER A 254 18.06 6.60 12.26
CA SER A 254 17.01 5.92 13.02
C SER A 254 17.20 4.41 13.06
N PHE A 255 17.56 3.80 11.93
CA PHE A 255 17.88 2.39 11.81
C PHE A 255 19.10 2.01 12.67
N SER A 256 20.21 2.74 12.51
CA SER A 256 21.44 2.49 13.28
C SER A 256 21.22 2.65 14.79
N THR A 257 20.50 3.69 15.22
CA THR A 257 20.18 3.90 16.64
C THR A 257 19.32 2.75 17.20
N ARG A 258 18.37 2.23 16.43
CA ARG A 258 17.53 1.09 16.86
C ARG A 258 18.30 -0.21 16.97
N MET A 259 19.19 -0.49 16.01
CA MET A 259 20.08 -1.65 16.08
C MET A 259 20.94 -1.62 17.34
N ILE A 260 21.53 -0.45 17.66
CA ILE A 260 22.37 -0.28 18.85
C ILE A 260 21.52 -0.33 20.13
N GLY A 261 20.32 0.24 20.10
CA GLY A 261 19.41 0.29 21.24
C GLY A 261 18.60 -0.99 21.49
N GLY A 262 18.70 -2.00 20.62
CA GLY A 262 17.93 -3.25 20.72
C GLY A 262 16.43 -3.10 20.43
N ASP A 263 15.98 -1.98 19.85
CA ASP A 263 14.58 -1.78 19.48
C ASP A 263 14.26 -2.52 18.18
N GLN A 264 13.62 -3.67 18.33
CA GLN A 264 13.27 -4.56 17.24
C GLN A 264 11.86 -4.34 16.66
N GLN A 265 11.13 -3.29 17.08
CA GLN A 265 9.78 -3.01 16.55
C GLN A 265 9.74 -2.91 15.03
N GLN A 266 10.85 -2.51 14.43
CA GLN A 266 10.97 -2.19 13.01
C GLN A 266 11.72 -3.24 12.19
N PHE A 267 11.83 -4.43 12.75
CA PHE A 267 12.44 -5.56 12.07
C PHE A 267 11.38 -6.63 11.84
N LEU A 268 11.51 -7.29 10.70
CA LEU A 268 10.73 -8.48 10.38
C LEU A 268 11.20 -9.62 11.27
N ARG A 269 10.25 -10.28 11.92
CA ARG A 269 10.50 -11.55 12.63
C ARG A 269 10.39 -12.71 11.64
N ARG A 270 11.00 -13.85 11.97
CA ARG A 270 11.06 -15.02 11.08
C ARG A 270 9.68 -15.55 10.67
N ASP A 271 8.77 -15.61 11.63
CA ASP A 271 7.38 -16.00 11.45
C ASP A 271 6.59 -15.01 10.58
N GLU A 272 6.81 -13.70 10.74
CA GLU A 272 6.25 -12.67 9.83
C GLU A 272 6.70 -12.92 8.39
N LEU A 273 7.99 -13.22 8.19
CA LEU A 273 8.53 -13.50 6.87
C LEU A 273 7.91 -14.78 6.29
N GLU A 274 7.82 -15.85 7.07
CA GLU A 274 7.21 -17.11 6.61
C GLU A 274 5.73 -16.93 6.23
N ALA A 275 4.94 -16.26 7.06
CA ALA A 275 3.53 -15.97 6.79
C ALA A 275 3.36 -15.09 5.55
N SER A 276 4.24 -14.09 5.37
CA SER A 276 4.20 -13.23 4.18
C SER A 276 4.44 -14.01 2.88
N TRP A 277 5.38 -14.96 2.87
CA TRP A 277 5.65 -15.78 1.69
C TRP A 277 4.52 -16.75 1.38
N LYS A 278 3.92 -17.37 2.41
CA LYS A 278 2.76 -18.27 2.22
C LYS A 278 1.62 -17.64 1.43
N ILE A 279 1.40 -16.32 1.59
CA ILE A 279 0.33 -15.58 0.88
C ILE A 279 0.62 -15.48 -0.63
N PHE A 280 1.85 -15.17 -1.02
CA PHE A 280 2.20 -14.86 -2.42
C PHE A 280 2.82 -16.03 -3.19
N THR A 281 3.42 -17.03 -2.52
CA THR A 281 4.09 -18.16 -3.18
C THR A 281 3.22 -18.88 -4.22
N PRO A 282 1.93 -19.17 -3.98
CA PRO A 282 1.09 -19.85 -4.97
C PRO A 282 0.99 -19.09 -6.30
N ILE A 283 0.67 -17.79 -6.25
CA ILE A 283 0.54 -16.95 -7.45
C ILE A 283 1.91 -16.72 -8.11
N LEU A 284 2.97 -16.56 -7.33
CA LEU A 284 4.33 -16.41 -7.86
C LEU A 284 4.75 -17.64 -8.68
N HIS A 285 4.47 -18.86 -8.19
CA HIS A 285 4.77 -20.08 -8.95
C HIS A 285 3.97 -20.17 -10.28
N ILE A 286 2.72 -19.69 -10.32
CA ILE A 286 1.91 -19.65 -11.55
C ILE A 286 2.52 -18.65 -12.55
N ILE A 287 2.98 -17.50 -12.08
CA ILE A 287 3.65 -16.47 -12.89
C ILE A 287 4.97 -17.01 -13.46
N ASP A 288 5.78 -17.66 -12.62
CA ASP A 288 7.08 -18.19 -13.02
C ASP A 288 6.95 -19.33 -14.05
N ARG A 289 5.85 -20.10 -14.03
CA ARG A 289 5.52 -21.11 -15.05
C ARG A 289 4.99 -20.51 -16.37
N GLY A 290 4.75 -19.20 -16.43
CA GLY A 290 4.23 -18.53 -17.62
C GLY A 290 2.73 -18.74 -17.87
N GLU A 291 2.01 -19.34 -16.92
CA GLU A 291 0.57 -19.61 -17.01
C GLU A 291 -0.28 -18.33 -16.89
N PHE A 292 0.25 -17.33 -16.19
CA PHE A 292 -0.42 -16.04 -15.98
C PHE A 292 0.39 -14.90 -16.59
N LYS A 293 -0.10 -14.37 -17.72
CA LYS A 293 0.61 -13.36 -18.51
C LYS A 293 0.21 -11.93 -18.12
N PRO A 294 1.18 -11.00 -17.98
CA PRO A 294 0.89 -9.61 -17.71
C PRO A 294 0.25 -8.92 -18.92
N LEU A 295 -0.66 -7.99 -18.65
CA LEU A 295 -1.27 -7.16 -19.68
C LEU A 295 -0.32 -6.00 -20.07
N PRO A 296 -0.19 -5.66 -21.36
CA PRO A 296 0.60 -4.50 -21.76
C PRO A 296 -0.04 -3.20 -21.24
N TYR A 297 0.79 -2.23 -20.86
CA TYR A 297 0.35 -0.87 -20.60
C TYR A 297 1.34 0.18 -21.09
N GLU A 298 0.82 1.33 -21.51
CA GLU A 298 1.63 2.46 -21.97
C GLU A 298 2.49 3.01 -20.82
N ALA A 299 3.79 3.10 -21.04
CA ALA A 299 4.70 3.74 -20.09
C ALA A 299 4.35 5.23 -19.96
N TYR A 300 4.24 5.73 -18.72
CA TYR A 300 3.87 7.11 -18.39
C TYR A 300 2.43 7.50 -18.77
N GLY A 301 1.60 6.55 -19.18
CA GLY A 301 0.19 6.77 -19.51
C GLY A 301 -0.61 7.30 -18.31
N LYS A 302 -1.47 8.28 -18.57
CA LYS A 302 -2.38 8.85 -17.54
C LYS A 302 -3.49 7.88 -17.13
N ASP A 303 -3.82 6.92 -18.00
CA ASP A 303 -4.98 6.03 -17.92
C ASP A 303 -4.58 4.57 -18.21
N ASN A 304 -3.84 3.96 -17.30
CA ASN A 304 -3.36 2.60 -17.52
C ASN A 304 -4.53 1.61 -17.48
N CYS A 305 -4.75 0.89 -18.58
CA CYS A 305 -5.81 -0.13 -18.69
C CYS A 305 -5.73 -1.17 -17.56
N CYS A 306 -4.52 -1.47 -17.09
CA CYS A 306 -4.28 -2.32 -15.92
C CYS A 306 -4.81 -1.71 -14.61
N GLU A 307 -4.67 -0.40 -14.40
CA GLU A 307 -5.22 0.29 -13.24
C GLU A 307 -6.75 0.28 -13.24
N LYS A 308 -7.37 0.47 -14.41
CA LYS A 308 -8.83 0.44 -14.60
C LYS A 308 -9.39 -0.98 -14.45
N ARG A 309 -8.78 -1.99 -15.09
CA ARG A 309 -9.19 -3.41 -14.95
C ARG A 309 -9.04 -3.94 -13.52
N ALA A 310 -8.00 -3.52 -12.81
CA ALA A 310 -7.85 -3.85 -11.39
C ALA A 310 -8.99 -3.29 -10.51
N MET A 311 -9.66 -2.20 -10.93
CA MET A 311 -10.83 -1.69 -10.22
C MET A 311 -12.14 -2.37 -10.64
N LEU A 312 -12.19 -2.98 -11.84
CA LEU A 312 -13.41 -3.57 -12.40
C LEU A 312 -13.65 -5.04 -11.99
N LYS A 313 -12.63 -5.74 -11.48
CA LYS A 313 -12.72 -7.19 -11.20
C LYS A 313 -13.42 -7.56 -9.89
N HIS A 314 -13.59 -6.64 -8.94
CA HIS A 314 -14.22 -6.97 -7.65
C HIS A 314 -15.61 -6.34 -7.54
N PRO A 315 -16.67 -7.10 -7.22
CA PRO A 315 -18.05 -6.58 -7.11
C PRO A 315 -18.27 -5.56 -5.97
N LEU A 316 -17.22 -5.24 -5.20
CA LEU A 316 -17.26 -4.29 -4.08
C LEU A 316 -16.54 -2.96 -4.40
N LEU A 317 -15.99 -2.80 -5.61
CA LEU A 317 -15.32 -1.59 -6.08
C LEU A 317 -16.18 -0.79 -7.05
#